data_AF-A0A7Y0GZI8-F1
#
_entry.id   AF-A0A7Y0GZI8-F1
#
_cell.length_a   1.000
_cell.length_b   1.000
_cell.length_c   1.000
_cell.angle_alpha   90.00
_cell.angle_beta   90.00
_cell.angle_gamma   90.00
#
_symmetry.space_group_name_H-M   'P 1'
#
loop_
_entity.id
_entity.type
_entity.pdbx_description
1 polymer ?
#
loop_
_entity_poly.entity_id
_entity_poly.type
_entity_poly.pdbx_seq_one_letter_code
_entity_poly.pdbx_strand_id
1 'polypeptide(L)'
;MSQAPVRRSIAIDGQLLEYGLRRSQRRSIGFLIDDQGLRVSAPNWLAVAAVEDAIRDKQDWINRKLQQRRERALQPQRRQDPLPWSDGSLLPYLGADLMLRIWNTKTVRFDFDPIAGELHLHLPADTSQQQLQIYLQRWLQTQARRLFGQRLPHYAEKLGASYHSFALSSAKTQWGSCTSQGKIRINWRLIHFPLALIDYVIAHELAHLREMNHSPRFWATVASIYPEYAVARGLLREQARIMPPLL
;
A
#
# COMPACT_ATOMS: atom_id res chain seq x y z
N MET A 1 3.77 -17.54 20.57
CA MET A 1 2.29 -17.60 20.58
C MET A 1 1.76 -16.18 20.76
N SER A 2 0.92 -15.68 19.84
CA SER A 2 0.38 -14.31 19.93
C SER A 2 -0.82 -14.29 20.87
N GLN A 3 -0.68 -13.70 22.05
CA GLN A 3 -1.83 -13.43 22.93
C GLN A 3 -2.79 -12.44 22.25
N ALA A 4 -4.09 -12.67 22.41
CA ALA A 4 -5.12 -11.73 21.98
C ALA A 4 -4.97 -10.40 22.75
N PRO A 5 -5.25 -9.24 22.13
CA PRO A 5 -5.15 -7.96 22.80
C PRO A 5 -6.15 -7.85 23.95
N VAL A 6 -5.66 -7.47 25.13
CA VAL A 6 -6.50 -7.23 26.31
C VAL A 6 -7.18 -5.87 26.16
N ARG A 7 -8.51 -5.83 26.21
CA ARG A 7 -9.27 -4.57 26.16
C ARG A 7 -9.14 -3.82 27.49
N ARG A 8 -8.89 -2.51 27.41
CA ARG A 8 -8.78 -1.59 28.53
C ARG A 8 -9.46 -0.27 28.17
N SER A 9 -9.71 0.56 29.17
CA SER A 9 -10.24 1.90 28.99
C SER A 9 -9.47 2.91 29.85
N ILE A 10 -9.37 4.13 29.37
CA ILE A 10 -8.74 5.25 30.06
C ILE A 10 -9.61 6.50 29.89
N ALA A 11 -9.76 7.29 30.94
CA ALA A 11 -10.40 8.60 30.86
C ALA A 11 -9.39 9.65 30.35
N ILE A 12 -9.73 10.34 29.26
CA ILE A 12 -8.95 11.42 28.64
C ILE A 12 -9.91 12.57 28.35
N ASP A 13 -9.61 13.78 28.85
CA ASP A 13 -10.43 14.98 28.70
C ASP A 13 -11.93 14.76 29.03
N GLY A 14 -12.21 13.96 30.07
CA GLY A 14 -13.57 13.62 30.49
C GLY A 14 -14.29 12.60 29.60
N GLN A 15 -13.64 12.06 28.56
CA GLN A 15 -14.18 11.01 27.70
C GLN A 15 -13.50 9.66 27.97
N LEU A 16 -14.29 8.59 27.97
CA LEU A 16 -13.76 7.23 28.09
C LEU A 16 -13.25 6.75 26.72
N LEU A 17 -11.95 6.48 26.63
CA LEU A 17 -11.30 5.91 25.44
C LEU A 17 -11.00 4.43 25.68
N GLU A 18 -11.62 3.56 24.89
CA GLU A 18 -11.28 2.13 24.85
C GLU A 18 -10.06 1.86 23.96
N TYR A 19 -9.19 0.97 24.42
CA TYR A 19 -8.02 0.52 23.67
C TYR A 19 -7.69 -0.96 23.88
N GLY A 20 -7.19 -1.62 22.83
CA GLY A 20 -6.67 -2.97 22.89
C GLY A 20 -5.16 -2.97 23.14
N LEU A 21 -4.72 -3.49 24.28
CA LEU A 21 -3.31 -3.60 24.63
C LEU A 21 -2.74 -4.96 24.20
N ARG A 22 -1.72 -4.94 23.35
CA ARG A 22 -0.94 -6.13 22.97
C ARG A 22 0.50 -6.02 23.47
N ARG A 23 0.94 -7.03 24.22
CA ARG A 23 2.34 -7.14 24.68
C ARG A 23 3.19 -7.91 23.68
N SER A 24 4.44 -7.47 23.47
CA SER A 24 5.38 -8.12 22.55
C SER A 24 6.84 -7.78 22.89
N GLN A 25 7.80 -8.46 22.24
CA GLN A 25 9.25 -8.23 22.39
C GLN A 25 9.77 -6.94 21.71
N ARG A 26 8.88 -5.96 21.51
CA ARG A 26 9.21 -4.68 20.88
C ARG A 26 9.93 -3.75 21.84
N ARG A 27 10.74 -2.83 21.31
CA ARG A 27 11.55 -1.88 22.11
C ARG A 27 10.83 -0.57 22.46
N SER A 28 9.73 -0.24 21.78
CA SER A 28 8.98 1.02 21.93
C SER A 28 7.48 0.79 22.05
N ILE A 29 6.68 1.78 22.43
CA ILE A 29 5.21 1.76 22.28
C ILE A 29 4.84 2.10 20.83
N GLY A 30 3.75 1.54 20.31
CA GLY A 30 3.22 1.94 19.01
C GLY A 30 1.71 1.87 18.99
N PHE A 31 1.13 2.85 18.31
CA PHE A 31 -0.29 3.09 18.24
C PHE A 31 -0.78 2.74 16.84
N LEU A 32 -1.89 2.03 16.77
CA LEU A 32 -2.60 1.71 15.54
C LEU A 32 -4.08 1.95 15.78
N ILE A 33 -4.72 2.77 14.96
CA ILE A 33 -6.18 2.91 15.00
C ILE A 33 -6.74 2.17 13.79
N ASP A 34 -7.61 1.20 14.03
CA ASP A 34 -8.27 0.41 12.99
C ASP A 34 -9.79 0.36 13.20
N ASP A 35 -10.47 -0.52 12.47
CA ASP A 35 -11.93 -0.64 12.51
C ASP A 35 -12.47 -1.03 13.90
N GLN A 36 -11.65 -1.65 14.74
CA GLN A 36 -11.99 -2.04 16.11
C GLN A 36 -11.59 -0.98 17.16
N GLY A 37 -11.00 0.15 16.75
CA GLY A 37 -10.62 1.25 17.63
C GLY A 37 -9.11 1.38 17.81
N LEU A 38 -8.69 1.96 18.95
CA LEU A 38 -7.28 2.14 19.25
C LEU A 38 -6.66 0.80 19.69
N ARG A 39 -5.58 0.37 19.04
CA ARG A 39 -4.68 -0.68 19.49
C ARG A 39 -3.34 -0.11 19.87
N VAL A 40 -2.88 -0.50 21.04
CA VAL A 40 -1.57 -0.13 21.57
C VAL A 40 -0.75 -1.39 21.71
N SER A 41 0.41 -1.41 21.06
CA SER A 41 1.35 -2.51 21.22
C SER A 41 2.53 -2.01 22.07
N ALA A 42 2.85 -2.68 23.17
CA ALA A 42 3.86 -2.23 24.15
C ALA A 42 4.87 -3.35 24.50
N PRO A 43 6.08 -3.00 24.94
CA PRO A 43 7.06 -3.97 25.46
C PRO A 43 6.49 -4.75 26.66
N ASN A 44 6.98 -5.98 26.87
CA ASN A 44 6.54 -6.82 27.99
C ASN A 44 6.87 -6.21 29.38
N TRP A 45 8.01 -5.53 29.49
CA TRP A 45 8.52 -4.97 30.74
C TRP A 45 7.87 -3.63 31.13
N LEU A 46 7.17 -2.97 30.21
CA LEU A 46 6.71 -1.60 30.43
C LEU A 46 5.39 -1.59 31.23
N ALA A 47 5.32 -0.82 32.31
CA ALA A 47 4.10 -0.71 33.11
C ALA A 47 2.91 -0.20 32.28
N VAL A 48 1.68 -0.60 32.63
CA VAL A 48 0.46 -0.10 31.96
C VAL A 48 0.32 1.42 32.15
N ALA A 49 0.68 1.96 33.31
CA ALA A 49 0.66 3.40 33.56
C ALA A 49 1.49 4.17 32.51
N ALA A 50 2.71 3.73 32.21
CA ALA A 50 3.54 4.35 31.18
C ALA A 50 2.97 4.20 29.75
N VAL A 51 2.17 3.16 29.50
CA VAL A 51 1.41 3.04 28.25
C VAL A 51 0.30 4.09 28.19
N GLU A 52 -0.40 4.28 29.30
CA GLU A 52 -1.49 5.25 29.45
C GLU A 52 -0.99 6.70 29.39
N ASP A 53 0.18 7.00 29.97
CA ASP A 53 0.86 8.28 29.82
C ASP A 53 1.18 8.57 28.35
N ALA A 54 1.71 7.57 27.63
CA ALA A 54 1.99 7.71 26.20
C ALA A 54 0.71 7.86 25.35
N ILE A 55 -0.44 7.34 25.80
CA ILE A 55 -1.74 7.60 25.17
C ILE A 55 -2.12 9.07 25.40
N ARG A 56 -1.97 9.60 26.61
CA ARG A 56 -2.23 11.02 26.93
C ARG A 56 -1.32 11.96 26.11
N ASP A 57 -0.04 11.67 26.02
CA ASP A 57 0.91 12.45 25.18
C ASP A 57 0.54 12.48 23.69
N LYS A 58 -0.21 11.47 23.22
CA LYS A 58 -0.68 11.37 21.83
C LYS A 58 -2.16 11.69 21.69
N GLN A 59 -2.82 12.23 22.72
CA GLN A 59 -4.27 12.43 22.74
C GLN A 59 -4.76 13.24 21.54
N ASP A 60 -4.11 14.34 21.19
CA ASP A 60 -4.52 15.19 20.06
C ASP A 60 -4.46 14.43 18.73
N TRP A 61 -3.42 13.60 18.56
CA TRP A 61 -3.27 12.77 17.37
C TRP A 61 -4.33 11.66 17.33
N ILE A 62 -4.62 11.02 18.47
CA ILE A 62 -5.63 9.96 18.60
C ILE A 62 -7.02 10.54 18.32
N ASN A 63 -7.38 11.64 18.99
CA ASN A 63 -8.67 12.32 18.84
C ASN A 63 -8.88 12.79 17.41
N ARG A 64 -7.88 13.43 16.79
CA ARG A 64 -7.95 13.81 15.37
C ARG A 64 -8.16 12.61 14.46
N LYS A 65 -7.51 11.46 14.70
CA LYS A 65 -7.69 10.26 13.88
C LYS A 65 -9.05 9.59 14.07
N LEU A 66 -9.56 9.58 15.30
CA LEU A 66 -10.92 9.10 15.61
C LEU A 66 -11.98 10.03 15.03
N GLN A 67 -11.76 11.35 15.07
CA GLN A 67 -12.65 12.34 14.47
C GLN A 67 -12.64 12.25 12.94
N GLN A 68 -11.47 12.16 12.30
CA GLN A 68 -11.35 11.88 10.85
C GLN A 68 -12.09 10.59 10.46
N ARG A 69 -12.10 9.57 11.34
CA ARG A 69 -12.87 8.34 11.12
C ARG A 69 -14.38 8.59 11.26
N ARG A 70 -14.82 9.28 12.31
CA ARG A 70 -16.23 9.62 12.52
C ARG A 70 -16.77 10.44 11.35
N GLU A 71 -16.02 11.44 10.90
CA GLU A 71 -16.34 12.25 9.72
C GLU A 71 -16.38 11.40 8.44
N ARG A 72 -15.46 10.45 8.25
CA ARG A 72 -15.51 9.49 7.13
C ARG A 72 -16.67 8.48 7.22
N ALA A 73 -17.16 8.17 8.43
CA ALA A 73 -18.27 7.27 8.65
C ALA A 73 -19.64 7.99 8.53
N LEU A 74 -19.66 9.28 8.84
CA LEU A 74 -20.83 10.17 8.75
C LEU A 74 -20.99 10.78 7.36
N GLN A 75 -19.90 10.97 6.63
CA GLN A 75 -19.99 11.05 5.18
C GLN A 75 -20.36 9.65 4.71
N PRO A 76 -21.52 9.43 4.07
CA PRO A 76 -21.59 8.33 3.13
C PRO A 76 -20.56 8.71 2.08
N GLN A 77 -19.32 8.23 2.25
CA GLN A 77 -18.61 7.75 1.09
C GLN A 77 -19.66 6.86 0.44
N ARG A 78 -20.26 7.36 -0.65
CA ARG A 78 -20.61 6.51 -1.75
C ARG A 78 -19.37 5.63 -1.82
N ARG A 79 -19.44 4.41 -1.27
CA ARG A 79 -18.79 3.29 -1.91
C ARG A 79 -19.40 3.43 -3.29
N GLN A 80 -18.73 4.18 -4.16
CA GLN A 80 -18.92 4.03 -5.57
C GLN A 80 -18.48 2.60 -5.70
N ASP A 81 -19.43 1.67 -5.56
CA ASP A 81 -19.20 0.33 -6.05
C ASP A 81 -18.63 0.58 -7.43
N PRO A 82 -17.37 0.18 -7.68
CA PRO A 82 -16.73 0.51 -8.95
C PRO A 82 -17.72 0.11 -10.04
N LEU A 83 -17.99 1.06 -10.95
CA LEU A 83 -18.90 0.80 -12.06
C LEU A 83 -18.56 -0.58 -12.64
N PRO A 84 -19.56 -1.41 -12.94
CA PRO A 84 -19.31 -2.78 -13.39
C PRO A 84 -18.39 -2.74 -14.61
N TRP A 85 -17.33 -3.54 -14.57
CA TRP A 85 -16.41 -3.67 -15.70
C TRP A 85 -17.16 -4.24 -16.90
N SER A 86 -17.08 -3.55 -18.02
CA SER A 86 -17.78 -3.85 -19.26
C SER A 86 -16.87 -3.56 -20.45
N ASP A 87 -17.29 -3.99 -21.65
CA ASP A 87 -16.60 -3.61 -22.88
C ASP A 87 -16.52 -2.07 -22.99
N GLY A 88 -15.35 -1.57 -23.36
CA GLY A 88 -15.05 -0.14 -23.42
C GLY A 88 -14.69 0.50 -22.08
N SER A 89 -14.73 -0.23 -20.96
CA SER A 89 -14.29 0.30 -19.66
C SER A 89 -12.80 0.67 -19.69
N LEU A 90 -12.44 1.73 -18.97
CA LEU A 90 -11.05 2.22 -18.88
C LEU A 90 -10.40 1.72 -17.59
N LEU A 91 -9.30 0.98 -17.73
CA LEU A 91 -8.48 0.48 -16.63
C LEU A 91 -7.17 1.28 -16.55
N PRO A 92 -6.92 2.02 -15.46
CA PRO A 92 -5.63 2.69 -15.30
C PRO A 92 -4.46 1.69 -15.31
N TYR A 93 -3.48 1.92 -16.16
CA TYR A 93 -2.30 1.07 -16.34
C TYR A 93 -1.10 1.93 -16.77
N LEU A 94 -0.04 1.92 -15.98
CA LEU A 94 1.20 2.66 -16.21
C LEU A 94 1.01 4.17 -16.42
N GLY A 95 0.00 4.76 -15.78
CA GLY A 95 -0.30 6.19 -15.89
C GLY A 95 -1.11 6.58 -17.13
N ALA A 96 -1.57 5.60 -17.92
CA ALA A 96 -2.50 5.77 -19.02
C ALA A 96 -3.74 4.91 -18.81
N ASP A 97 -4.77 5.11 -19.63
CA ASP A 97 -5.97 4.28 -19.61
C ASP A 97 -5.86 3.13 -20.61
N LEU A 98 -6.11 1.91 -20.15
CA LEU A 98 -6.19 0.70 -20.94
C LEU A 98 -7.66 0.36 -21.19
N MET A 99 -8.08 0.37 -22.45
CA MET A 99 -9.47 0.06 -22.79
C MET A 99 -9.70 -1.44 -22.78
N LEU A 100 -10.73 -1.88 -22.05
CA LEU A 100 -11.12 -3.28 -21.99
C LEU A 100 -11.96 -3.66 -23.22
N ARG A 101 -11.57 -4.74 -23.89
CA ARG A 101 -12.34 -5.35 -24.99
C ARG A 101 -12.79 -6.75 -24.60
N ILE A 102 -14.10 -6.95 -24.41
CA ILE A 102 -14.63 -8.21 -23.87
C ILE A 102 -15.23 -9.07 -25.00
N TRP A 103 -14.75 -10.30 -25.10
CA TRP A 103 -15.15 -11.27 -26.11
C TRP A 103 -15.71 -12.53 -25.45
N ASN A 104 -16.83 -13.03 -25.95
CA ASN A 104 -17.44 -14.26 -25.43
C ASN A 104 -16.75 -15.50 -26.00
N THR A 105 -16.13 -16.30 -25.13
CA THR A 105 -15.42 -17.54 -25.47
C THR A 105 -15.70 -18.64 -24.43
N LYS A 106 -15.21 -19.86 -24.66
CA LYS A 106 -15.35 -20.95 -23.67
C LYS A 106 -14.28 -20.93 -22.57
N THR A 107 -13.20 -20.18 -22.76
CA THR A 107 -12.02 -20.21 -21.90
C THR A 107 -11.52 -18.79 -21.61
N VAL A 108 -11.02 -18.59 -20.39
CA VAL A 108 -10.47 -17.31 -19.96
C VAL A 108 -9.09 -17.09 -20.59
N ARG A 109 -8.94 -16.02 -21.38
CA ARG A 109 -7.66 -15.59 -21.97
C ARG A 109 -7.55 -14.06 -21.97
N PHE A 110 -6.32 -13.57 -21.81
CA PHE A 110 -5.99 -12.15 -21.84
C PHE A 110 -4.96 -11.90 -22.94
N ASP A 111 -5.26 -11.01 -23.86
CA ASP A 111 -4.33 -10.54 -24.90
C ASP A 111 -4.15 -9.03 -24.75
N PHE A 112 -2.92 -8.59 -24.52
CA PHE A 112 -2.59 -7.20 -24.28
C PHE A 112 -1.96 -6.59 -25.54
N ASP A 113 -2.58 -5.54 -26.07
CA ASP A 113 -2.05 -4.72 -27.16
C ASP A 113 -1.54 -3.38 -26.58
N PRO A 114 -0.22 -3.24 -26.35
CA PRO A 114 0.35 -2.00 -25.83
C PRO A 114 0.34 -0.84 -26.84
N ILE A 115 0.21 -1.11 -28.14
CA ILE A 115 0.22 -0.08 -29.18
C ILE A 115 -1.17 0.54 -29.29
N ALA A 116 -2.21 -0.30 -29.32
CA ALA A 116 -3.60 0.16 -29.34
C ALA A 116 -4.07 0.68 -27.97
N GLY A 117 -3.38 0.31 -26.88
CA GLY A 117 -3.84 0.63 -25.53
C GLY A 117 -5.08 -0.19 -25.16
N GLU A 118 -5.14 -1.44 -25.61
CA GLU A 118 -6.30 -2.33 -25.42
C GLU A 118 -5.90 -3.60 -24.65
N LEU A 119 -6.80 -4.06 -23.79
CA LEU A 119 -6.74 -5.38 -23.16
C LEU A 119 -7.94 -6.20 -23.61
N HIS A 120 -7.69 -7.25 -24.37
CA HIS A 120 -8.71 -8.17 -24.85
C HIS A 120 -8.92 -9.28 -23.81
N LEU A 121 -10.14 -9.35 -23.29
CA LEU A 121 -10.60 -10.35 -22.33
C LEU A 121 -11.53 -11.32 -23.04
N HIS A 122 -11.04 -12.53 -23.27
CA HIS A 122 -11.84 -13.63 -23.76
C HIS A 122 -12.40 -14.38 -22.56
N LEU A 123 -13.72 -14.34 -22.35
CA LEU A 123 -14.38 -14.81 -21.13
C LEU A 123 -15.64 -15.64 -21.46
N PRO A 124 -15.99 -16.65 -20.64
CA PRO A 124 -17.32 -17.26 -20.64
C PRO A 124 -18.43 -16.21 -20.50
N ALA A 125 -19.52 -16.37 -21.26
CA ALA A 125 -20.64 -15.42 -21.28
C ALA A 125 -21.34 -15.27 -19.92
N ASP A 126 -21.22 -16.25 -19.04
CA ASP A 126 -21.76 -16.28 -17.68
C ASP A 126 -20.77 -15.75 -16.62
N THR A 127 -19.64 -15.15 -17.04
CA THR A 127 -18.67 -14.56 -16.12
C THR A 127 -19.30 -13.41 -15.34
N SER A 128 -19.42 -13.58 -14.02
CA SER A 128 -19.90 -12.54 -13.11
C SER A 128 -18.90 -11.38 -12.97
N GLN A 129 -19.40 -10.21 -12.55
CA GLN A 129 -18.56 -9.03 -12.25
C GLN A 129 -17.47 -9.33 -11.21
N GLN A 130 -17.77 -10.15 -10.20
CA GLN A 130 -16.79 -10.55 -9.19
C GLN A 130 -15.67 -11.42 -9.79
N GLN A 131 -16.01 -12.35 -10.69
CA GLN A 131 -15.00 -13.16 -11.39
C GLN A 131 -14.13 -12.27 -12.29
N LEU A 132 -14.74 -11.36 -13.05
CA LEU A 132 -14.03 -10.40 -13.88
C LEU A 132 -13.04 -9.54 -13.07
N GLN A 133 -13.45 -9.00 -11.93
CA GLN A 133 -12.57 -8.28 -11.00
C GLN A 133 -11.40 -9.15 -10.53
N ILE A 134 -11.64 -10.42 -10.17
CA ILE A 134 -10.58 -11.36 -9.77
C ILE A 134 -9.59 -11.60 -10.92
N TYR A 135 -10.09 -11.78 -12.15
CA TYR A 135 -9.23 -12.03 -13.31
C TYR A 135 -8.39 -10.79 -13.67
N LEU A 136 -8.99 -9.60 -13.70
CA LEU A 136 -8.28 -8.33 -13.91
C LEU A 136 -7.20 -8.11 -12.84
N GLN A 137 -7.52 -8.32 -11.56
CA GLN A 137 -6.55 -8.18 -10.48
C GLN A 137 -5.37 -9.16 -10.65
N ARG A 138 -5.64 -10.42 -11.02
CA ARG A 138 -4.58 -11.41 -11.27
C ARG A 138 -3.71 -11.03 -12.46
N TRP A 139 -4.31 -10.51 -13.53
CA TRP A 139 -3.57 -10.01 -14.69
C TRP A 139 -2.67 -8.84 -14.29
N LEU A 140 -3.20 -7.85 -13.58
CA LEU A 140 -2.43 -6.70 -13.07
C LEU A 140 -1.28 -7.12 -12.15
N GLN A 141 -1.51 -8.08 -11.25
CA GLN A 141 -0.46 -8.62 -10.39
C GLN A 141 0.62 -9.35 -11.20
N THR A 142 0.25 -10.02 -12.29
CA THR A 142 1.21 -10.65 -13.20
C THR A 142 2.07 -9.60 -13.90
N GLN A 143 1.43 -8.52 -14.42
CA GLN A 143 2.15 -7.41 -15.03
C GLN A 143 3.06 -6.69 -14.03
N ALA A 144 2.57 -6.40 -12.81
CA ALA A 144 3.35 -5.80 -11.74
C ALA A 144 4.57 -6.66 -11.36
N ARG A 145 4.39 -7.98 -11.21
CA ARG A 145 5.51 -8.89 -10.90
C ARG A 145 6.56 -8.88 -12.00
N ARG A 146 6.15 -8.95 -13.27
CA ARG A 146 7.05 -8.89 -14.43
C ARG A 146 7.80 -7.57 -14.47
N LEU A 147 7.09 -6.45 -14.44
CA LEU A 147 7.68 -5.12 -14.54
C LEU A 147 8.61 -4.84 -13.36
N PHE A 148 8.15 -5.01 -12.12
CA PHE A 148 8.99 -4.71 -10.95
C PHE A 148 10.20 -5.63 -10.89
N GLY A 149 10.06 -6.89 -11.30
CA GLY A 149 11.17 -7.84 -11.44
C GLY A 149 12.21 -7.45 -12.48
N GLN A 150 11.84 -6.65 -13.50
CA GLN A 150 12.78 -6.07 -14.47
C GLN A 150 13.40 -4.78 -13.97
N ARG A 151 12.62 -3.93 -13.29
CA ARG A 151 13.08 -2.61 -12.79
C ARG A 151 13.99 -2.73 -11.57
N LEU A 152 13.77 -3.69 -10.68
CA LEU A 152 14.59 -3.89 -9.47
C LEU A 152 16.07 -4.15 -9.77
N PRO A 153 16.45 -5.11 -10.65
CA PRO A 153 17.86 -5.33 -11.00
C PRO A 153 18.54 -4.09 -11.56
N HIS A 154 17.86 -3.33 -12.44
CA HIS A 154 18.38 -2.10 -13.04
C HIS A 154 18.80 -1.06 -11.99
N TYR A 155 17.96 -0.80 -11.00
CA TYR A 155 18.29 0.15 -9.94
C TYR A 155 19.24 -0.43 -8.88
N ALA A 156 19.22 -1.75 -8.66
CA ALA A 156 20.15 -2.42 -7.75
C ALA A 156 21.60 -2.35 -8.30
N GLU A 157 21.75 -2.51 -9.62
CA GLU A 157 23.02 -2.33 -10.33
C GLU A 157 23.54 -0.90 -10.21
N LYS A 158 22.69 0.11 -10.46
CA LYS A 158 23.05 1.52 -10.25
C LYS A 158 23.50 1.83 -8.82
N LEU A 159 22.92 1.14 -7.83
CA LEU A 159 23.29 1.29 -6.41
C LEU A 159 24.56 0.48 -6.03
N GLY A 160 25.01 -0.43 -6.89
CA GLY A 160 26.05 -1.40 -6.58
C GLY A 160 25.67 -2.31 -5.41
N ALA A 161 24.40 -2.69 -5.29
CA ALA A 161 23.88 -3.48 -4.18
C ALA A 161 23.13 -4.72 -4.66
N SER A 162 23.05 -5.74 -3.79
CA SER A 162 22.22 -6.92 -3.99
C SER A 162 21.11 -6.98 -2.92
N TYR A 163 19.97 -7.55 -3.30
CA TYR A 163 18.85 -7.81 -2.39
C TYR A 163 18.57 -9.32 -2.35
N HIS A 164 17.96 -9.79 -1.26
CA HIS A 164 17.74 -11.21 -1.02
C HIS A 164 16.52 -11.73 -1.79
N SER A 165 15.39 -11.02 -1.73
CA SER A 165 14.19 -11.40 -2.48
C SER A 165 13.21 -10.24 -2.67
N PHE A 166 12.32 -10.40 -3.63
CA PHE A 166 11.22 -9.47 -3.91
C PHE A 166 9.88 -10.21 -3.95
N ALA A 167 8.84 -9.59 -3.38
CA ALA A 167 7.46 -10.04 -3.51
C ALA A 167 6.48 -8.87 -3.68
N LEU A 168 5.34 -9.15 -4.29
CA LEU A 168 4.22 -8.20 -4.32
C LEU A 168 3.55 -8.10 -2.94
N SER A 169 3.00 -6.92 -2.67
CA SER A 169 2.22 -6.58 -1.48
C SER A 169 0.87 -5.99 -1.87
N SER A 170 -0.09 -6.08 -0.97
CA SER A 170 -1.40 -5.41 -1.04
C SER A 170 -1.62 -4.48 0.17
N ALA A 171 -0.54 -3.98 0.77
CA ALA A 171 -0.60 -3.13 1.96
C ALA A 171 -1.44 -1.87 1.71
N LYS A 172 -2.27 -1.49 2.68
CA LYS A 172 -3.18 -0.34 2.53
C LYS A 172 -2.51 1.02 2.75
N THR A 173 -1.35 1.05 3.41
CA THR A 173 -0.74 2.28 3.93
C THR A 173 0.65 2.57 3.38
N GLN A 174 1.22 1.66 2.59
CA GLN A 174 2.60 1.74 2.12
C GLN A 174 2.71 1.23 0.69
N TRP A 175 3.56 1.91 -0.10
CA TRP A 175 3.84 1.55 -1.50
C TRP A 175 4.98 0.53 -1.62
N GLY A 176 5.87 0.48 -0.62
CA GLY A 176 6.92 -0.51 -0.53
C GLY A 176 7.42 -0.70 0.91
N SER A 177 8.28 -1.70 1.08
CA SER A 177 9.07 -1.89 2.30
C SER A 177 10.32 -2.72 1.98
N CYS A 178 11.42 -2.45 2.68
CA CYS A 178 12.62 -3.27 2.67
C CYS A 178 13.03 -3.61 4.11
N THR A 179 13.41 -4.87 4.35
CA THR A 179 13.97 -5.28 5.65
C THR A 179 15.49 -5.17 5.63
N SER A 180 16.12 -5.22 6.82
CA SER A 180 17.58 -5.28 6.94
C SER A 180 18.22 -6.53 6.34
N GLN A 181 17.42 -7.56 6.05
CA GLN A 181 17.85 -8.77 5.34
C GLN A 181 17.74 -8.63 3.81
N GLY A 182 17.38 -7.45 3.30
CA GLY A 182 17.19 -7.23 1.87
C GLY A 182 15.95 -7.93 1.29
N LYS A 183 14.90 -8.13 2.09
CA LYS A 183 13.60 -8.61 1.59
C LYS A 183 12.75 -7.41 1.22
N ILE A 184 12.52 -7.23 -0.07
CA ILE A 184 11.76 -6.10 -0.64
C ILE A 184 10.32 -6.54 -0.91
N ARG A 185 9.36 -5.70 -0.52
CA ARG A 185 7.96 -5.86 -0.90
C ARG A 185 7.48 -4.58 -1.57
N ILE A 186 6.83 -4.71 -2.72
CA ILE A 186 6.29 -3.57 -3.47
C ILE A 186 4.80 -3.79 -3.69
N ASN A 187 4.01 -2.75 -3.46
CA ASN A 187 2.57 -2.80 -3.62
C ASN A 187 2.20 -2.93 -5.11
N TRP A 188 1.47 -3.97 -5.49
CA TRP A 188 1.13 -4.22 -6.89
C TRP A 188 0.28 -3.09 -7.51
N ARG A 189 -0.47 -2.35 -6.69
CA ARG A 189 -1.28 -1.21 -7.15
C ARG A 189 -0.46 -0.06 -7.73
N LEU A 190 0.87 -0.07 -7.54
CA LEU A 190 1.76 0.83 -8.27
C LEU A 190 1.65 0.68 -9.79
N ILE A 191 1.16 -0.46 -10.30
CA ILE A 191 0.95 -0.68 -11.74
C ILE A 191 -0.05 0.31 -12.36
N HIS A 192 -0.88 0.98 -11.56
CA HIS A 192 -1.80 2.02 -12.03
C HIS A 192 -1.11 3.38 -12.23
N PHE A 193 0.10 3.58 -11.71
CA PHE A 193 0.83 4.84 -11.76
C PHE A 193 1.82 4.89 -12.93
N PRO A 194 2.23 6.08 -13.39
CA PRO A 194 3.32 6.23 -14.36
C PRO A 194 4.58 5.47 -13.95
N LEU A 195 5.30 4.92 -14.93
CA LEU A 195 6.52 4.15 -14.72
C LEU A 195 7.55 4.88 -13.85
N ALA A 196 7.68 6.20 -14.01
CA ALA A 196 8.57 7.03 -13.19
C ALA A 196 8.27 6.94 -11.69
N LEU A 197 7.00 6.83 -11.30
CA LEU A 197 6.62 6.69 -9.89
C LEU A 197 6.88 5.29 -9.35
N ILE A 198 6.72 4.27 -10.19
CA ILE A 198 7.09 2.88 -9.88
C ILE A 198 8.60 2.81 -9.62
N ASP A 199 9.39 3.39 -10.51
CA ASP A 199 10.84 3.47 -10.43
C ASP A 199 11.32 4.20 -9.18
N TYR A 200 10.70 5.33 -8.86
CA TYR A 200 10.99 6.07 -7.64
C TYR A 200 10.76 5.21 -6.38
N VAL A 201 9.65 4.47 -6.30
CA VAL A 201 9.42 3.57 -5.15
C VAL A 201 10.45 2.45 -5.12
N ILE A 202 10.81 1.87 -6.27
CA ILE A 202 11.86 0.85 -6.35
C ILE A 202 13.20 1.40 -5.84
N ALA A 203 13.61 2.58 -6.31
CA ALA A 203 14.82 3.26 -5.84
C ALA A 203 14.77 3.54 -4.34
N HIS A 204 13.61 3.97 -3.81
CA HIS A 204 13.40 4.19 -2.38
C HIS A 204 13.62 2.91 -1.56
N GLU A 205 13.01 1.80 -1.98
CA GLU A 205 13.16 0.53 -1.26
C GLU A 205 14.57 -0.04 -1.36
N LEU A 206 15.26 0.16 -2.49
CA LEU A 206 16.66 -0.27 -2.64
C LEU A 206 17.62 0.59 -1.81
N ALA A 207 17.38 1.89 -1.69
CA ALA A 207 18.20 2.76 -0.84
C ALA A 207 18.19 2.31 0.63
N HIS A 208 17.12 1.64 1.07
CA HIS A 208 17.08 1.04 2.39
C HIS A 208 18.16 -0.02 2.62
N LEU A 209 18.69 -0.68 1.59
CA LEU A 209 19.82 -1.61 1.71
C LEU A 209 21.10 -0.95 2.25
N ARG A 210 21.24 0.37 2.09
CA ARG A 210 22.35 1.16 2.63
C ARG A 210 21.98 1.86 3.93
N GLU A 211 20.77 2.41 4.01
CA GLU A 211 20.33 3.24 5.12
C GLU A 211 18.88 2.91 5.52
N MET A 212 18.68 2.26 6.67
CA MET A 212 17.35 1.79 7.11
C MET A 212 16.43 2.90 7.65
N ASN A 213 16.93 4.13 7.79
CA ASN A 213 16.17 5.29 8.25
C ASN A 213 16.14 6.37 7.16
N HIS A 214 15.12 7.23 7.14
CA HIS A 214 14.99 8.32 6.16
C HIS A 214 15.89 9.54 6.46
N SER A 215 17.13 9.29 6.88
CA SER A 215 18.14 10.32 7.18
C SER A 215 18.60 11.07 5.91
N PRO A 216 19.36 12.18 6.03
CA PRO A 216 19.95 12.83 4.86
C PRO A 216 20.79 11.88 3.98
N ARG A 217 21.49 10.91 4.59
CA ARG A 217 22.27 9.88 3.88
C ARG A 217 21.39 8.96 3.04
N PHE A 218 20.21 8.59 3.55
CA PHE A 218 19.23 7.84 2.78
C PHE A 218 18.78 8.62 1.54
N TRP A 219 18.41 9.90 1.71
CA TRP A 219 17.96 10.71 0.58
C TRP A 219 19.08 10.97 -0.43
N ALA A 220 20.33 11.12 0.01
CA ALA A 220 21.49 11.16 -0.88
C ALA A 220 21.66 9.85 -1.67
N THR A 221 21.39 8.70 -1.04
CA THR A 221 21.42 7.39 -1.70
C THR A 221 20.28 7.23 -2.71
N VAL A 222 19.08 7.71 -2.42
CA VAL A 222 17.97 7.73 -3.40
C VAL A 222 18.35 8.63 -4.58
N ALA A 223 18.87 9.83 -4.31
CA ALA A 223 19.25 10.80 -5.34
C ALA A 223 20.36 10.30 -6.26
N SER A 224 21.28 9.46 -5.76
CA SER A 224 22.37 8.93 -6.59
C SER A 224 21.90 7.93 -7.66
N ILE A 225 20.77 7.27 -7.46
CA ILE A 225 20.22 6.29 -8.41
C ILE A 225 18.94 6.78 -9.11
N TYR A 226 18.27 7.78 -8.55
CA TYR A 226 17.08 8.43 -9.08
C TYR A 226 17.08 9.94 -8.72
N PRO A 227 17.76 10.79 -9.52
CA PRO A 227 17.94 12.21 -9.21
C PRO A 227 16.64 13.01 -9.03
N GLU A 228 15.59 12.66 -9.78
CA GLU A 228 14.30 13.37 -9.81
C GLU A 228 13.35 12.98 -8.65
N TYR A 229 13.88 12.34 -7.60
CA TYR A 229 13.07 11.72 -6.54
C TYR A 229 12.15 12.71 -5.81
N ALA A 230 12.57 13.97 -5.67
CA ALA A 230 11.79 14.98 -4.97
C ALA A 230 10.46 15.26 -5.68
N VAL A 231 10.51 15.37 -7.01
CA VAL A 231 9.32 15.55 -7.87
C VAL A 231 8.43 14.31 -7.81
N ALA A 232 9.02 13.13 -8.01
CA ALA A 232 8.29 11.86 -7.98
C ALA A 232 7.60 11.61 -6.62
N ARG A 233 8.25 11.96 -5.51
CA ARG A 233 7.68 11.87 -4.16
C ARG A 233 6.46 12.79 -3.99
N GLY A 234 6.50 14.00 -4.56
CA GLY A 234 5.37 14.92 -4.57
C GLY A 234 4.18 14.35 -5.33
N LEU A 235 4.42 13.95 -6.59
CA LEU A 235 3.41 13.37 -7.47
C LEU A 235 2.76 12.10 -6.90
N LEU A 236 3.55 11.19 -6.32
CA LEU A 236 3.03 9.97 -5.71
C LEU A 236 2.07 10.28 -4.54
N ARG A 237 2.37 11.30 -3.73
CA ARG A 237 1.49 11.72 -2.62
C ARG A 237 0.19 12.35 -3.09
N GLU A 238 0.22 13.04 -4.23
CA GLU A 238 -0.96 13.62 -4.85
C GLU A 238 -1.84 12.55 -5.47
N GLN A 239 -1.29 11.73 -6.36
CA GLN A 239 -2.03 10.68 -7.06
C GLN A 239 -2.58 9.61 -6.09
N ALA A 240 -1.85 9.27 -5.02
CA ALA A 240 -2.34 8.33 -4.00
C ALA A 240 -3.56 8.83 -3.20
N ARG A 241 -3.85 10.14 -3.20
CA ARG A 241 -5.06 10.71 -2.57
C ARG A 241 -6.29 10.62 -3.47
N ILE A 242 -6.06 10.66 -4.78
CA ILE A 242 -7.11 10.74 -5.79
C ILE A 242 -7.49 9.34 -6.28
N MET A 243 -6.59 8.36 -6.13
CA MET A 243 -6.82 6.99 -6.56
C MET A 243 -8.08 6.41 -5.89
N PRO A 244 -9.14 6.11 -6.66
CA PRO A 244 -10.28 5.37 -6.15
C PRO A 244 -9.79 3.98 -5.73
N PRO A 245 -10.54 3.25 -4.87
CA PRO A 245 -10.28 1.85 -4.62
C PRO A 245 -10.48 1.05 -5.92
N LEU A 246 -9.43 0.99 -6.74
CA LEU A 246 -9.37 0.16 -7.92
C LEU A 246 -9.01 -1.25 -7.46
N LEU A 247 -9.98 -2.16 -7.70
CA LEU A 247 -9.92 -3.61 -7.50
C LEU A 247 -9.55 -4.10 -6.09
#